data_AF-A0AAV0WEG8-F1
#
_entry.id   AF-A0AAV0WEG8-F1
#
_cell.length_a   1.000
_cell.length_b   1.000
_cell.length_c   1.000
_cell.angle_alpha   90.00
_cell.angle_beta   90.00
_cell.angle_gamma   90.00
#
_symmetry.space_group_name_H-M   'P 1'
#
loop_
_entity.id
_entity.type
_entity.pdbx_description
1 polymer ?
#
loop_
_entity_poly.entity_id
_entity_poly.type
_entity_poly.pdbx_seq_one_letter_code
_entity_poly.pdbx_strand_id
1 'polypeptide(L)'
;MAGTSNLTKAQRAMQRAVQRPRFMRDRHLKSITDIHSLAMQVESGVVEKCELDVRIESFETIVSKFCLEQEAVVDVLIMHDCIEQFDEVDEPVSKAVEEMYFNVKHIISRLSKKDFQSTTIAAPTLSALPKIELPKFNGDILSWSLFRDTFLSAVHENPDLSDIRRFQYLLMCVT
;
A
#
# COMPACT_ATOMS: atom_id res chain seq x y z
N MET A 1 -42.09 8.15 32.16
CA MET A 1 -42.06 9.45 31.44
C MET A 1 -40.61 9.90 31.40
N ALA A 2 -40.05 9.99 30.19
CA ALA A 2 -38.63 10.22 29.97
C ALA A 2 -38.22 11.63 30.42
N GLY A 3 -37.18 11.70 31.24
CA GLY A 3 -36.53 12.94 31.62
C GLY A 3 -35.78 13.51 30.43
N THR A 4 -36.37 14.49 29.75
CA THR A 4 -35.67 15.30 28.76
C THR A 4 -34.66 16.18 29.48
N SER A 5 -33.37 15.90 29.31
CA SER A 5 -32.27 16.68 29.85
C SER A 5 -32.30 18.11 29.28
N ASN A 6 -32.52 19.09 30.14
CA ASN A 6 -32.43 20.50 29.78
C ASN A 6 -30.94 20.87 29.60
N LEU A 7 -30.40 20.65 28.40
CA LEU A 7 -29.06 21.10 28.02
C LEU A 7 -28.97 22.63 28.12
N THR A 8 -27.90 23.13 28.74
CA THR A 8 -27.61 24.57 28.83
C THR A 8 -27.37 25.18 27.45
N LYS A 9 -27.51 26.50 27.33
CA LYS A 9 -27.24 27.22 26.07
C LYS A 9 -25.81 26.97 25.56
N ALA A 10 -24.84 26.87 26.48
CA ALA A 10 -23.44 26.57 26.19
C ALA A 10 -23.26 25.16 25.63
N GLN A 11 -23.85 24.15 26.26
CA GLN A 11 -23.79 22.76 25.77
C GLN A 11 -24.41 22.59 24.38
N ARG A 12 -25.52 23.28 24.08
CA ARG A 12 -26.13 23.26 22.73
C ARG A 12 -25.24 23.94 21.69
N ALA A 13 -24.49 24.98 22.06
CA ALA A 13 -23.57 25.65 21.16
C ALA A 13 -22.38 24.75 20.82
N MET A 14 -21.77 24.10 21.84
CA MET A 14 -20.73 23.09 21.66
C MET A 14 -21.20 21.95 20.75
N GLN A 15 -22.37 21.35 21.04
CA GLN A 15 -22.90 20.25 20.23
C GLN A 15 -23.03 20.63 18.76
N ARG A 16 -23.50 21.86 18.46
CA ARG A 16 -23.58 22.39 17.09
C ARG A 16 -22.22 22.61 16.46
N ALA A 17 -21.24 23.09 17.23
CA ALA A 17 -19.89 23.33 16.74
C ALA A 17 -19.20 22.03 16.32
N VAL A 18 -19.42 20.93 17.04
CA VAL A 18 -18.86 19.60 16.70
C VAL A 18 -19.57 18.92 15.52
N GLN A 19 -20.82 19.26 15.22
CA GLN A 19 -21.58 18.61 14.13
C GLN A 19 -20.89 18.70 12.77
N ARG A 20 -20.40 19.89 12.40
CA ARG A 20 -19.78 20.12 11.09
C ARG A 20 -18.53 19.26 10.88
N PRO A 21 -17.50 19.34 11.75
CA PRO A 21 -16.29 18.55 11.55
C PRO A 21 -16.59 17.04 11.62
N ARG A 22 -17.50 16.59 12.49
CA ARG A 22 -17.96 15.17 12.48
C ARG A 22 -18.58 14.78 11.14
N PHE A 23 -19.47 15.59 10.59
CA PHE A 23 -20.08 15.31 9.29
C PHE A 23 -19.04 15.21 8.16
N MET A 24 -18.07 16.12 8.12
CA MET A 24 -17.02 16.11 7.09
C MET A 24 -16.07 14.93 7.28
N ARG A 25 -15.68 14.63 8.52
CA ARG A 25 -14.93 13.43 8.89
C ARG A 25 -15.66 12.17 8.43
N ASP A 26 -16.94 12.02 8.72
CA ASP A 26 -17.72 10.82 8.39
C ASP A 26 -17.85 10.63 6.87
N ARG A 27 -17.85 11.73 6.10
CA ARG A 27 -17.75 11.68 4.63
C ARG A 27 -16.40 11.13 4.18
N HIS A 28 -15.30 11.54 4.81
CA HIS A 28 -13.97 10.99 4.52
C HIS A 28 -13.86 9.53 4.95
N LEU A 29 -14.37 9.17 6.13
CA LEU A 29 -14.47 7.80 6.62
C LEU A 29 -15.17 6.88 5.62
N LYS A 30 -16.30 7.32 5.04
CA LYS A 30 -17.01 6.55 4.02
C LYS A 30 -16.11 6.29 2.81
N SER A 31 -15.39 7.31 2.33
CA SER A 31 -14.47 7.15 1.22
C SER A 31 -13.28 6.23 1.54
N ILE A 32 -12.75 6.28 2.76
CA ILE A 32 -11.71 5.37 3.26
C ILE A 32 -12.24 3.93 3.31
N THR A 33 -13.50 3.76 3.75
CA THR A 33 -14.19 2.47 3.79
C THR A 33 -14.34 1.88 2.40
N ASP A 34 -14.77 2.69 1.44
CA ASP A 34 -14.92 2.26 0.05
C ASP A 34 -13.57 1.79 -0.53
N ILE A 35 -12.48 2.54 -0.29
CA ILE A 35 -11.13 2.17 -0.76
C ILE A 35 -10.61 0.91 -0.05
N HIS A 36 -10.84 0.76 1.25
CA HIS A 36 -10.49 -0.46 1.98
C HIS A 36 -11.26 -1.68 1.43
N SER A 37 -12.56 -1.54 1.17
CA SER A 37 -13.36 -2.62 0.59
C SER A 37 -12.86 -3.04 -0.79
N LEU A 38 -12.46 -2.06 -1.62
CA LEU A 38 -11.85 -2.31 -2.91
C LEU A 38 -10.50 -3.03 -2.77
N ALA A 39 -9.66 -2.61 -1.81
CA ALA A 39 -8.39 -3.27 -1.55
C ALA A 39 -8.57 -4.75 -1.14
N MET A 40 -9.58 -5.04 -0.31
CA MET A 40 -9.93 -6.42 0.06
C MET A 40 -10.44 -7.24 -1.15
N GLN A 41 -11.19 -6.61 -2.08
CA GLN A 41 -11.63 -7.26 -3.32
C GLN A 41 -10.46 -7.57 -4.26
N VAL A 42 -9.47 -6.68 -4.34
CA VAL A 42 -8.24 -6.92 -5.11
C VAL A 42 -7.41 -8.03 -4.47
N GLU A 43 -7.29 -8.06 -3.14
CA GLU A 43 -6.58 -9.13 -2.44
C GLU A 43 -7.21 -10.50 -2.68
N SER A 44 -8.54 -10.58 -2.64
CA SER A 44 -9.29 -11.83 -2.92
C SER A 44 -9.33 -12.20 -4.41
N GLY A 45 -8.75 -11.38 -5.30
CA GLY A 45 -8.67 -11.63 -6.74
C GLY A 45 -9.99 -11.40 -7.49
N VAL A 46 -10.95 -10.73 -6.86
CA VAL A 46 -12.27 -10.40 -7.47
C VAL A 46 -12.16 -9.22 -8.43
N VAL A 47 -11.26 -8.27 -8.14
CA VAL A 47 -11.05 -7.04 -8.91
C VAL A 47 -9.58 -6.92 -9.31
N GLU A 48 -9.32 -6.34 -10.49
CA GLU A 48 -7.96 -6.09 -10.97
C GLU A 48 -7.26 -4.98 -10.18
N LYS A 49 -5.94 -5.13 -9.99
CA LYS A 49 -5.10 -4.17 -9.25
C LYS A 49 -5.17 -2.75 -9.80
N CYS A 50 -5.31 -2.58 -11.11
CA CYS A 50 -5.35 -1.28 -11.78
C CYS A 50 -6.48 -0.38 -11.25
N GLU A 51 -7.58 -0.95 -10.78
CA GLU A 51 -8.70 -0.18 -10.20
C GLU A 51 -8.35 0.42 -8.83
N LEU A 52 -7.46 -0.25 -8.08
CA LEU A 52 -6.93 0.25 -6.81
C LEU A 52 -5.83 1.30 -7.03
N ASP A 53 -5.00 1.14 -8.06
CA ASP A 53 -3.88 2.05 -8.35
C ASP A 53 -4.34 3.49 -8.64
N VAL A 54 -5.51 3.68 -9.27
CA VAL A 54 -6.07 5.02 -9.50
C VAL A 54 -6.55 5.65 -8.19
N ARG A 55 -7.15 4.86 -7.30
CA ARG A 55 -7.74 5.37 -6.05
C ARG A 55 -6.71 5.59 -4.97
N ILE A 56 -5.61 4.83 -4.98
CA ILE A 56 -4.59 4.92 -3.93
C ILE A 56 -3.84 6.26 -3.95
N GLU A 57 -3.67 6.88 -5.12
CA GLU A 57 -3.07 8.21 -5.24
C GLU A 57 -3.85 9.25 -4.42
N SER A 58 -5.18 9.13 -4.40
CA SER A 58 -6.05 10.02 -3.63
C SER A 58 -6.19 9.64 -2.15
N PHE A 59 -5.82 8.40 -1.77
CA PHE A 59 -6.06 7.85 -0.44
C PHE A 59 -5.34 8.62 0.67
N GLU A 60 -4.05 8.92 0.49
CA GLU A 60 -3.28 9.72 1.45
C GLU A 60 -3.90 11.10 1.70
N THR A 61 -4.40 11.71 0.62
CA THR A 61 -5.06 13.01 0.70
C THR A 61 -6.37 12.91 1.49
N ILE A 62 -7.14 11.84 1.31
CA ILE A 62 -8.39 11.61 2.04
C ILE A 62 -8.12 11.35 3.52
N VAL A 63 -7.13 10.52 3.85
CA VAL A 63 -6.72 10.23 5.23
C VAL A 63 -6.21 11.50 5.91
N SER A 64 -5.41 12.31 5.22
CA SER A 64 -4.95 13.60 5.75
C SER A 64 -6.11 14.55 6.06
N LYS A 65 -7.11 14.63 5.15
CA LYS A 65 -8.33 15.43 5.39
C LYS A 65 -9.15 14.90 6.56
N PHE A 66 -9.26 13.58 6.72
CA PHE A 66 -9.90 12.97 7.88
C PHE A 66 -9.22 13.41 9.18
N CYS A 67 -7.87 13.36 9.26
CA CYS A 67 -7.13 13.79 10.44
C CYS A 67 -7.38 15.26 10.79
N LEU A 68 -7.42 16.16 9.78
CA LEU A 68 -7.72 17.57 10.00
C LEU A 68 -9.13 17.80 10.56
N GLU A 69 -10.13 17.08 10.07
CA GLU A 69 -11.49 17.17 10.60
C GLU A 69 -11.59 16.56 12.01
N GLN A 70 -10.81 15.51 12.32
CA GLN A 70 -10.71 14.93 13.66
C GLN A 70 -10.06 15.92 14.65
N GLU A 71 -9.00 16.62 14.23
CA GLU A 71 -8.34 17.67 15.02
C GLU A 71 -9.32 18.82 15.30
N ALA A 72 -10.10 19.24 14.31
CA ALA A 72 -11.15 20.23 14.51
C ALA A 72 -12.24 19.78 15.51
N VAL A 73 -12.56 18.48 15.59
CA VAL A 73 -13.44 17.96 16.65
C VAL A 73 -12.78 18.10 18.01
N VAL A 74 -11.52 17.68 18.14
CA VAL A 74 -10.74 17.74 19.39
C VAL A 74 -10.63 19.18 19.88
N ASP A 75 -10.30 20.12 19.00
CA ASP A 75 -10.17 21.55 19.34
C ASP A 75 -11.46 22.12 19.94
N VAL A 76 -12.61 21.79 19.35
CA VAL A 76 -13.90 22.22 19.88
C VAL A 76 -14.17 21.58 21.24
N LEU A 77 -13.86 20.30 21.43
CA LEU A 77 -14.06 19.63 22.71
C LEU A 77 -13.14 20.18 23.81
N ILE A 78 -11.88 20.48 23.50
CA ILE A 78 -10.94 21.11 24.44
C ILE A 78 -11.42 22.52 24.81
N MET A 79 -11.85 23.32 23.83
CA MET A 79 -12.36 24.68 24.06
C MET A 79 -13.55 24.71 25.04
N HIS A 80 -14.28 23.60 25.13
CA HIS A 80 -15.45 23.44 25.99
C HIS A 80 -15.21 22.53 27.20
N ASP A 81 -13.96 22.16 27.50
CA ASP A 81 -13.56 21.29 28.63
C ASP A 81 -14.32 19.94 28.65
N CYS A 82 -14.52 19.38 27.47
CA CYS A 82 -15.35 18.19 27.22
C CYS A 82 -14.60 17.10 26.44
N ILE A 83 -13.27 17.04 26.58
CA ILE A 83 -12.42 16.12 25.82
C ILE A 83 -12.78 14.64 26.05
N GLU A 84 -13.29 14.29 27.23
CA GLU A 84 -13.74 12.94 27.57
C GLU A 84 -14.80 12.38 26.59
N GLN A 85 -15.59 13.25 25.95
CA GLN A 85 -16.56 12.82 24.93
C GLN A 85 -15.91 12.26 23.66
N PHE A 86 -14.64 12.61 23.42
CA PHE A 86 -13.89 12.09 22.27
C PHE A 86 -13.70 10.57 22.40
N ASP A 87 -13.30 10.10 23.58
CA ASP A 87 -13.02 8.69 23.84
C ASP A 87 -14.26 7.80 23.62
N GLU A 88 -15.44 8.32 23.92
CA GLU A 88 -16.70 7.58 23.76
C GLU A 88 -17.22 7.57 22.32
N VAL A 89 -17.07 8.67 21.58
CA VAL A 89 -17.78 8.88 20.31
C VAL A 89 -16.84 8.83 19.11
N ASP A 90 -15.67 9.46 19.20
CA ASP A 90 -14.81 9.79 18.06
C ASP A 90 -13.55 8.90 18.00
N GLU A 91 -13.07 8.41 19.13
CA GLU A 91 -11.92 7.51 19.26
C GLU A 91 -12.14 6.14 18.59
N PRO A 92 -13.31 5.47 18.69
CA PRO A 92 -13.56 4.25 17.94
C PRO A 92 -13.47 4.45 16.41
N VAL A 93 -13.88 5.63 15.94
CA VAL A 93 -13.79 6.00 14.52
C VAL A 93 -12.33 6.19 14.11
N SER A 94 -11.53 6.84 14.96
CA SER A 94 -10.09 7.01 14.76
C SER A 94 -9.39 5.65 14.60
N LYS A 95 -9.63 4.74 15.56
CA LYS A 95 -9.08 3.38 15.54
C LYS A 95 -9.48 2.60 14.30
N ALA A 96 -10.75 2.67 13.88
CA ALA A 96 -11.22 2.00 12.68
C ALA A 96 -10.50 2.51 11.41
N VAL A 97 -10.30 3.83 11.28
CA VAL A 97 -9.56 4.41 10.15
C VAL A 97 -8.10 3.99 10.16
N GLU A 98 -7.46 3.96 11.33
CA GLU A 98 -6.08 3.52 11.47
C GLU A 98 -5.91 2.06 11.02
N GLU A 99 -6.79 1.16 11.46
CA GLU A 99 -6.81 -0.23 11.04
C GLU A 99 -6.98 -0.37 9.52
N MET A 100 -7.95 0.36 8.95
CA MET A 100 -8.20 0.36 7.50
C MET A 100 -7.00 0.89 6.71
N TYR A 101 -6.37 1.96 7.20
CA TYR A 101 -5.18 2.53 6.59
C TYR A 101 -4.04 1.52 6.52
N PHE A 102 -3.74 0.86 7.64
CA PHE A 102 -2.70 -0.15 7.67
C PHE A 102 -3.04 -1.37 6.80
N ASN A 103 -4.30 -1.82 6.80
CA ASN A 103 -4.75 -2.91 5.93
C ASN A 103 -4.55 -2.58 4.46
N VAL A 104 -4.99 -1.39 4.00
CA VAL A 104 -4.80 -0.93 2.63
C VAL A 104 -3.30 -0.89 2.29
N LYS A 105 -2.47 -0.27 3.14
CA LYS A 105 -1.01 -0.21 2.96
C LYS A 105 -0.36 -1.59 2.87
N HIS A 106 -0.80 -2.52 3.72
CA HIS A 106 -0.30 -3.88 3.75
C HIS A 106 -0.67 -4.66 2.48
N ILE A 107 -1.90 -4.50 1.99
CA ILE A 107 -2.35 -5.10 0.72
C ILE A 107 -1.50 -4.60 -0.44
N ILE A 108 -1.29 -3.28 -0.56
CA ILE A 108 -0.48 -2.70 -1.62
C ILE A 108 0.96 -3.22 -1.58
N SER A 109 1.57 -3.25 -0.40
CA SER A 109 2.93 -3.77 -0.21
C SER A 109 3.05 -5.23 -0.68
N ARG A 110 2.07 -6.06 -0.37
CA ARG A 110 2.04 -7.46 -0.82
C ARG A 110 1.80 -7.59 -2.32
N LEU A 111 0.92 -6.78 -2.90
CA LEU A 111 0.65 -6.78 -4.34
C LEU A 111 1.90 -6.38 -5.12
N SER A 112 2.63 -5.34 -4.69
CA SER A 112 3.90 -4.95 -5.30
C SER A 112 4.97 -6.06 -5.20
N LYS A 113 4.99 -6.84 -4.10
CA LYS A 113 5.86 -8.03 -4.00
C LYS A 113 5.39 -9.19 -4.88
N LYS A 114 4.07 -9.35 -5.07
CA LYS A 114 3.47 -10.36 -5.95
C LYS A 114 3.78 -10.08 -7.41
N ASP A 115 3.87 -8.82 -7.83
CA ASP A 115 4.37 -8.47 -9.18
C ASP A 115 5.82 -8.95 -9.36
N PHE A 116 6.63 -8.88 -8.30
CA PHE A 116 8.01 -9.38 -8.29
C PHE A 116 8.12 -10.90 -8.20
N GLN A 117 7.10 -11.59 -7.64
CA GLN A 117 7.06 -13.06 -7.48
C GLN A 117 6.18 -13.78 -8.52
N SER A 118 5.43 -13.04 -9.35
CA SER A 118 4.65 -13.59 -10.47
C SER A 118 5.53 -13.92 -11.68
N THR A 119 6.85 -13.82 -11.54
CA THR A 119 7.79 -14.69 -12.26
C THR A 119 8.10 -15.98 -11.48
N THR A 120 7.10 -16.57 -10.83
CA THR A 120 7.07 -18.02 -10.71
C THR A 120 6.68 -18.53 -12.10
N ILE A 121 7.69 -18.59 -12.97
CA ILE A 121 7.71 -19.64 -13.97
C ILE A 121 7.54 -20.90 -13.13
N ALA A 122 6.35 -21.51 -13.17
CA ALA A 122 6.20 -22.93 -12.86
C ALA A 122 7.43 -23.58 -13.45
N ALA A 123 8.31 -24.14 -12.60
CA ALA A 123 9.65 -24.59 -12.98
C ALA A 123 9.63 -24.96 -14.47
N PRO A 124 10.24 -24.17 -15.36
CA PRO A 124 10.21 -24.55 -16.74
C PRO A 124 10.92 -25.89 -16.70
N THR A 125 10.18 -26.94 -17.05
CA THR A 125 10.80 -28.10 -17.64
C THR A 125 11.89 -27.55 -18.54
N LEU A 126 13.11 -28.03 -18.31
CA LEU A 126 14.30 -27.78 -19.11
C LEU A 126 14.02 -28.18 -20.57
N SER A 127 13.19 -27.42 -21.26
CA SER A 127 12.64 -27.73 -22.56
C SER A 127 12.37 -26.41 -23.27
N ALA A 128 13.34 -26.04 -24.10
CA ALA A 128 13.32 -24.97 -25.08
C ALA A 128 13.57 -23.53 -24.57
N LEU A 129 14.74 -23.28 -23.98
CA LEU A 129 15.48 -22.08 -24.39
C LEU A 129 16.25 -22.44 -25.69
N PRO A 130 16.37 -21.52 -26.67
CA PRO A 130 17.38 -21.65 -27.71
C PRO A 130 18.71 -21.86 -26.99
N LYS A 131 19.44 -22.88 -27.41
CA LYS A 131 20.68 -23.36 -26.79
C LYS A 131 21.76 -22.27 -26.88
N ILE A 132 21.68 -21.26 -26.03
CA ILE A 132 22.78 -20.32 -25.80
C ILE A 132 23.72 -21.08 -24.88
N GLU A 133 24.75 -21.67 -25.48
CA GLU A 133 25.81 -22.37 -24.76
C GLU A 133 26.60 -21.32 -23.97
N LEU A 134 26.15 -21.03 -22.74
CA LEU A 134 26.84 -20.11 -21.84
C LEU A 134 28.25 -20.68 -21.55
N PRO A 135 29.31 -19.92 -21.79
CA PRO A 135 30.67 -20.36 -21.52
C PRO A 135 30.92 -20.47 -20.01
N LYS A 136 31.55 -21.55 -19.57
CA LYS A 136 32.04 -21.69 -18.19
C LYS A 136 33.39 -21.02 -18.06
N PHE A 137 33.55 -20.16 -17.07
CA PHE A 137 34.83 -19.56 -16.72
C PHE A 137 35.48 -20.37 -15.59
N ASN A 138 36.68 -20.87 -15.83
CA ASN A 138 37.45 -21.71 -14.91
C ASN A 138 38.61 -20.96 -14.23
N GLY A 139 38.63 -19.62 -14.33
CA GLY A 139 39.70 -18.79 -13.77
C GLY A 139 40.91 -18.58 -14.69
N ASP A 140 40.91 -19.11 -15.93
CA ASP A 140 42.00 -18.87 -16.88
C ASP A 140 41.94 -17.43 -17.46
N ILE A 141 42.94 -16.62 -17.13
CA ILE A 141 43.06 -15.21 -17.53
C ILE A 141 43.09 -15.07 -19.06
N LEU A 142 43.63 -16.04 -19.79
CA LEU A 142 43.68 -15.99 -21.26
C LEU A 142 42.28 -16.15 -21.88
N SER A 143 41.38 -16.85 -21.21
CA SER A 143 39.99 -17.07 -21.63
C SER A 143 39.03 -15.96 -21.19
N TRP A 144 39.48 -15.03 -20.34
CA TRP A 144 38.65 -13.97 -19.75
C TRP A 144 38.02 -13.05 -20.79
N SER A 145 38.80 -12.61 -21.80
CA SER A 145 38.32 -11.71 -22.85
C SER A 145 37.17 -12.34 -23.63
N LEU A 146 37.32 -13.61 -24.01
CA LEU A 146 36.33 -14.37 -24.76
C LEU A 146 35.07 -14.63 -23.92
N PHE A 147 35.26 -14.99 -22.64
CA PHE A 147 34.17 -15.17 -21.69
C PHE A 147 33.37 -13.87 -21.52
N ARG A 148 34.06 -12.75 -21.28
CA ARG A 148 33.44 -11.44 -21.09
C ARG A 148 32.61 -11.03 -22.30
N ASP A 149 33.18 -11.11 -23.51
CA ASP A 149 32.49 -10.65 -24.72
C ASP A 149 31.26 -11.52 -25.03
N THR A 150 31.36 -12.83 -24.83
CA THR A 150 30.24 -13.76 -24.99
C THR A 150 29.15 -13.52 -23.94
N PHE A 151 29.54 -13.30 -22.67
CA PHE A 151 28.60 -13.01 -21.60
C PHE A 151 27.90 -11.66 -21.80
N LEU A 152 28.63 -10.64 -22.28
CA LEU A 152 28.08 -9.32 -22.55
C LEU A 152 27.01 -9.39 -23.65
N SER A 153 27.31 -10.06 -24.77
CA SER A 153 26.37 -10.21 -25.89
C SER A 153 25.16 -11.10 -25.53
N ALA A 154 25.36 -12.15 -24.73
CA ALA A 154 24.28 -13.07 -24.37
C ALA A 154 23.37 -12.56 -23.24
N VAL A 155 23.92 -11.83 -22.26
CA VAL A 155 23.26 -11.53 -20.97
C VAL A 155 23.14 -10.02 -20.72
N HIS A 156 24.12 -9.20 -21.10
CA HIS A 156 24.11 -7.77 -20.82
C HIS A 156 23.30 -6.97 -21.86
N GLU A 157 23.41 -7.33 -23.14
CA GLU A 157 22.68 -6.68 -24.24
C GLU A 157 21.21 -7.08 -24.33
N ASN A 158 20.75 -8.04 -23.53
CA ASN A 158 19.35 -8.45 -23.50
C ASN A 158 18.53 -7.50 -22.60
N PRO A 159 17.62 -6.67 -23.16
CA PRO A 159 16.82 -5.71 -22.40
C PRO A 159 15.76 -6.39 -21.51
N ASP A 160 15.42 -7.66 -21.75
CA ASP A 160 14.42 -8.42 -20.99
C ASP A 160 14.98 -8.96 -19.65
N LEU A 161 16.30 -8.86 -19.43
CA LEU A 161 16.94 -9.29 -18.20
C LEU A 161 16.99 -8.14 -17.19
N SER A 162 16.62 -8.42 -15.95
CA SER A 162 16.85 -7.50 -14.83
C SER A 162 18.28 -7.65 -14.29
N ASP A 163 18.82 -6.62 -13.66
CA ASP A 163 20.20 -6.64 -13.13
C ASP A 163 20.44 -7.79 -12.14
N ILE A 164 19.41 -8.16 -11.37
CA ILE A 164 19.44 -9.29 -10.45
C ILE A 164 19.60 -10.62 -11.21
N ARG A 165 18.89 -10.80 -12.33
CA ARG A 165 19.04 -12.01 -13.17
C ARG A 165 20.40 -12.07 -13.85
N ARG A 166 20.91 -10.93 -14.34
CA ARG A 166 22.27 -10.85 -14.90
C ARG A 166 23.32 -11.30 -13.88
N PHE A 167 23.17 -10.86 -12.63
CA PHE A 167 24.06 -11.29 -11.54
C PHE A 167 23.95 -12.79 -11.24
N GLN A 168 22.74 -13.35 -11.24
CA GLN A 168 22.55 -14.80 -11.09
C GLN A 168 23.20 -15.60 -12.23
N TYR A 169 23.07 -15.15 -13.48
CA TYR A 169 23.74 -15.78 -14.62
C TYR A 169 25.26 -15.72 -14.50
N LEU A 170 25.81 -14.60 -14.03
CA LEU A 170 27.24 -14.47 -13.79
C LEU A 170 27.72 -15.50 -12.76
N LEU A 171 26.99 -15.64 -11.65
CA LEU A 171 27.31 -16.61 -10.60
C LEU A 171 27.23 -18.07 -11.09
N MET A 172 26.35 -18.38 -12.05
CA MET A 172 26.25 -19.71 -12.65
C MET A 172 27.38 -20.03 -13.65
N CYS A 173 27.99 -19.02 -14.25
CA CYS A 173 29.04 -19.21 -15.25
C CYS A 173 30.45 -19.27 -14.66
N VAL A 174 30.63 -18.78 -13.43
CA VAL A 174 31.90 -18.81 -12.72
C VAL A 174 31.91 -20.05 -11.81
N THR A 175 32.87 -20.95 -12.02
CA THR A 175 33.08 -22.15 -11.18
C THR A 175 34.25 -21.94 -10.23
#